data_AF-A0A957UZ96-F1
#
_entry.id   AF-A0A957UZ96-F1
#
_cell.length_a   1.000
_cell.length_b   1.000
_cell.length_c   1.000
_cell.angle_alpha   90.00
_cell.angle_beta   90.00
_cell.angle_gamma   90.00
#
_symmetry.space_group_name_H-M   'P 1'
#
loop_
_entity.id
_entity.type
_entity.pdbx_description
1 polymer ?
#
loop_
_entity_poly.entity_id
_entity_poly.type
_entity_poly.pdbx_seq_one_letter_code
_entity_poly.pdbx_strand_id
1 'polypeptide(L)'
;MNPPGPGNGSSAIALATDPERPISAGLPRPVMKPPLPFAAPQVGPVIKRTLLDDIENRTMAFLPTAETLSSLTPIDYPDESRWIRVDLSEQLTIAYENGRPIRGFVISSGLPRTPTVLGEYRIRTKVRAQTMSGGTGAGYYNLPNVQWVQYFYSDYSFHGTYWHSDFGQPKSHGCINMTNADA
;
A
#
# COMPACT_ATOMS: atom_id res chain seq x y z
N MET A 1 -12.40 25.09 53.45
CA MET A 1 -11.77 23.86 52.89
C MET A 1 -12.79 23.22 51.99
N ASN A 2 -12.65 23.40 50.68
CA ASN A 2 -13.60 22.88 49.70
C ASN A 2 -13.11 21.54 49.14
N PRO A 3 -13.99 20.56 48.90
CA PRO A 3 -13.64 19.34 48.20
C PRO A 3 -13.59 19.59 46.68
N PRO A 4 -12.66 19.02 45.91
CA PRO A 4 -12.78 18.99 44.46
C PRO A 4 -13.66 17.81 44.03
N GLY A 5 -14.73 18.17 43.30
CA GLY A 5 -15.61 17.29 42.53
C GLY A 5 -15.02 16.91 41.15
N PRO A 6 -15.84 16.38 40.23
CA PRO A 6 -15.52 15.16 39.48
C PRO A 6 -14.98 15.36 38.05
N GLY A 7 -14.29 14.34 37.56
CA GLY A 7 -14.70 13.56 36.38
C GLY A 7 -14.60 14.21 34.99
N ASN A 8 -13.67 13.68 34.18
CA ASN A 8 -13.48 13.91 32.75
C ASN A 8 -14.78 13.90 31.93
N GLY A 9 -15.06 15.01 31.23
CA GLY A 9 -15.97 15.07 30.10
C GLY A 9 -15.18 15.22 28.79
N SER A 10 -15.09 14.13 28.03
CA SER A 10 -14.60 14.15 26.64
C SER A 10 -15.59 14.92 25.76
N SER A 11 -15.19 16.10 25.27
CA SER A 11 -15.90 16.74 24.16
C SER A 11 -15.37 16.17 22.86
N ALA A 12 -16.21 15.40 22.17
CA ALA A 12 -15.95 14.89 20.83
C ALA A 12 -15.81 16.06 19.85
N ILE A 13 -14.65 16.16 19.20
CA ILE A 13 -14.48 17.02 18.03
C ILE A 13 -15.15 16.30 16.87
N ALA A 14 -16.34 16.75 16.49
CA ALA A 14 -16.99 16.31 15.26
C ALA A 14 -16.11 16.72 14.07
N LEU A 15 -15.51 15.75 13.36
CA LEU A 15 -14.89 16.00 12.06
C LEU A 15 -16.01 16.22 11.05
N ALA A 16 -16.17 17.46 10.62
CA ALA A 16 -17.02 17.85 9.51
C ALA A 16 -16.56 17.13 8.23
N THR A 17 -17.48 16.39 7.61
CA THR A 17 -17.39 15.83 6.26
C THR A 17 -17.70 16.93 5.25
N ASP A 18 -16.68 17.47 4.60
CA ASP A 18 -16.85 18.32 3.43
C ASP A 18 -15.85 17.91 2.33
N PRO A 19 -16.29 17.24 1.26
CA PRO A 19 -15.42 16.70 0.21
C PRO A 19 -14.88 17.74 -0.79
N GLU A 20 -15.20 19.03 -0.66
CA GLU A 20 -14.88 20.02 -1.71
C GLU A 20 -13.86 21.12 -1.34
N ARG A 21 -13.20 21.08 -0.17
CA ARG A 21 -12.16 22.08 0.12
C ARG A 21 -10.79 21.69 -0.49
N PRO A 22 -10.18 22.53 -1.34
CA PRO A 22 -8.80 22.33 -1.77
C PRO A 22 -7.86 22.58 -0.58
N ILE A 23 -7.17 21.53 -0.14
CA ILE A 23 -6.20 21.60 0.97
C ILE A 23 -4.79 21.63 0.38
N SER A 24 -4.12 22.77 0.52
CA SER A 24 -2.72 22.93 0.15
C SER A 24 -1.83 22.17 1.15
N ALA A 25 -1.05 21.20 0.66
CA ALA A 25 -0.18 20.37 1.48
C ALA A 25 1.03 21.19 1.99
N GLY A 26 0.97 21.63 3.24
CA GLY A 26 2.02 22.42 3.91
C GLY A 26 3.06 21.61 4.69
N LEU A 27 3.17 20.30 4.51
CA LEU A 27 4.17 19.50 5.24
C LEU A 27 5.54 19.54 4.53
N PRO A 28 6.63 19.91 5.23
CA PRO A 28 7.97 19.92 4.67
C PRO A 28 8.41 18.48 4.31
N ARG A 29 8.88 18.31 3.08
CA ARG A 29 9.39 17.03 2.56
C ARG A 29 10.70 16.65 3.25
N PRO A 30 10.89 15.41 3.70
CA PRO A 30 12.20 14.92 4.12
C PRO A 30 13.21 15.05 2.96
N VAL A 31 14.34 15.71 3.23
CA VAL A 31 15.39 16.02 2.24
C VAL A 31 16.19 14.76 1.84
N MET A 32 16.13 13.70 2.65
CA MET A 32 16.77 12.42 2.33
C MET A 32 15.79 11.45 1.66
N LYS A 33 16.05 11.16 0.38
CA LYS A 33 15.61 9.91 -0.23
C LYS A 33 16.49 8.79 0.34
N PRO A 34 15.95 7.74 0.97
CA PRO A 34 16.73 6.54 1.26
C PRO A 34 17.36 6.04 -0.04
N PRO A 35 18.64 5.64 -0.04
CA PRO A 35 19.24 5.06 -1.23
C PRO A 35 18.43 3.82 -1.63
N LEU A 36 17.95 3.80 -2.88
CA LEU A 36 17.34 2.62 -3.47
C LEU A 36 18.39 1.49 -3.41
N PRO A 37 18.11 0.34 -2.77
CA PRO A 37 19.13 -0.71 -2.63
C PRO A 37 19.55 -1.36 -3.96
N PHE A 38 18.90 -1.04 -5.09
CA PHE A 38 19.14 -1.71 -6.37
C PHE A 38 19.26 -0.71 -7.53
N ALA A 39 20.44 -0.70 -8.16
CA ALA A 39 20.78 0.09 -9.36
C ALA A 39 20.13 -0.45 -10.64
N ALA A 40 19.52 -1.63 -10.59
CA ALA A 40 18.79 -2.26 -11.68
C ALA A 40 17.67 -3.17 -11.13
N PRO A 41 16.62 -3.46 -11.93
CA PRO A 41 15.54 -4.37 -11.55
C PRO A 41 16.06 -5.81 -11.60
N GLN A 42 15.89 -6.55 -10.52
CA GLN A 42 16.09 -7.99 -10.54
C GLN A 42 14.80 -8.61 -11.08
N VAL A 43 14.69 -8.73 -12.40
CA VAL A 43 13.68 -9.59 -13.04
C VAL A 43 14.07 -11.03 -12.72
N GLY A 44 13.55 -11.56 -11.62
CA GLY A 44 13.61 -12.98 -11.31
C GLY A 44 12.50 -13.72 -12.06
N PRO A 45 12.74 -14.93 -12.58
CA PRO A 45 11.66 -15.80 -13.04
C PRO A 45 10.69 -16.08 -11.89
N VAL A 46 9.48 -16.54 -12.19
CA VAL A 46 8.53 -17.03 -11.19
C VAL A 46 9.19 -18.21 -10.45
N ILE A 47 9.85 -17.94 -9.32
CA ILE A 47 10.57 -18.98 -8.56
C ILE A 47 9.57 -19.73 -7.67
N LYS A 48 9.51 -21.03 -7.94
CA LYS A 48 8.90 -22.11 -7.16
C LYS A 48 9.26 -22.00 -5.68
N ARG A 49 8.26 -22.20 -4.82
CA ARG A 49 8.37 -22.36 -3.36
C ARG A 49 9.65 -23.10 -2.99
N THR A 50 10.61 -22.39 -2.41
CA THR A 50 11.75 -23.00 -1.72
C THR A 50 11.56 -22.75 -0.23
N LEU A 51 11.98 -23.70 0.61
CA LEU A 51 11.76 -23.70 2.07
C LEU A 51 12.51 -22.57 2.82
N LEU A 52 13.12 -21.64 2.08
CA LEU A 52 13.84 -20.45 2.56
C LEU A 52 13.58 -19.28 1.60
N ASP A 53 12.32 -19.08 1.18
CA ASP A 53 11.95 -17.86 0.47
C ASP A 53 12.13 -16.68 1.46
N ASP A 54 13.26 -15.98 1.38
CA ASP A 54 13.55 -14.77 2.14
C ASP A 54 12.63 -13.64 1.66
N ILE A 55 11.37 -13.74 2.07
CA ILE A 55 10.31 -12.83 1.68
C ILE A 55 10.56 -11.40 2.19
N GLU A 56 11.38 -11.27 3.24
CA GLU A 56 11.76 -9.96 3.77
C GLU A 56 12.66 -9.21 2.79
N ASN A 57 13.56 -9.91 2.10
CA ASN A 57 14.53 -9.28 1.18
C ASN A 57 14.23 -9.50 -0.31
N ARG A 58 13.24 -10.33 -0.67
CA ARG A 58 12.86 -10.58 -2.06
C ARG A 58 12.19 -9.35 -2.68
N THR A 59 12.56 -9.02 -3.91
CA THR A 59 11.87 -8.06 -4.78
C THR A 59 10.98 -8.79 -5.78
N MET A 60 9.79 -8.25 -6.02
CA MET A 60 8.91 -8.57 -7.15
C MET A 60 8.84 -7.40 -8.14
N ALA A 61 9.72 -6.40 -7.99
CA ALA A 61 9.83 -5.28 -8.90
C ALA A 61 10.38 -5.64 -10.29
N PHE A 62 9.88 -4.96 -11.32
CA PHE A 62 10.33 -5.08 -12.71
C PHE A 62 10.26 -3.71 -13.42
N LEU A 63 10.85 -3.61 -14.62
CA LEU A 63 10.64 -2.45 -15.50
C LEU A 63 9.45 -2.72 -16.41
N PRO A 64 8.42 -1.84 -16.40
CA PRO A 64 7.28 -2.02 -17.27
C PRO A 64 7.69 -1.93 -18.75
N THR A 65 7.28 -2.93 -19.52
CA THR A 65 7.44 -2.96 -20.99
C THR A 65 6.15 -2.49 -21.66
N ALA A 66 6.21 -2.17 -22.97
CA ALA A 66 5.00 -1.84 -23.73
C ALA A 66 3.97 -2.99 -23.69
N GLU A 67 4.44 -4.23 -23.72
CA GLU A 67 3.58 -5.42 -23.60
C GLU A 67 2.88 -5.47 -22.25
N THR A 68 3.61 -5.33 -21.13
CA THR A 68 2.99 -5.30 -19.80
C THR A 68 2.00 -4.14 -19.66
N LEU A 69 2.32 -2.95 -20.18
CA LEU A 69 1.40 -1.81 -20.10
C LEU A 69 0.13 -2.03 -20.93
N SER A 70 0.22 -2.80 -22.02
CA SER A 70 -0.92 -3.10 -22.90
C SER A 70 -1.90 -4.13 -22.31
N SER A 71 -1.48 -4.96 -21.34
CA SER A 71 -2.38 -5.89 -20.66
C SER A 71 -3.22 -5.22 -19.57
N LEU A 72 -2.84 -4.03 -19.11
CA LEU A 72 -3.52 -3.33 -18.03
C LEU A 72 -4.85 -2.69 -18.50
N THR A 73 -5.85 -2.71 -17.63
CA THR A 73 -7.19 -2.14 -17.84
C THR A 73 -7.14 -0.67 -18.25
N PRO A 74 -7.54 -0.26 -19.47
CA PRO A 74 -7.41 1.11 -19.94
C PRO A 74 -7.96 2.15 -18.95
N ILE A 75 -7.22 3.24 -18.76
CA ILE A 75 -7.61 4.37 -17.91
C ILE A 75 -7.27 5.69 -18.60
N ASP A 76 -7.97 6.75 -18.20
CA ASP A 76 -7.51 8.11 -18.42
C ASP A 76 -6.36 8.41 -17.45
N TYR A 77 -5.26 8.97 -17.96
CA TYR A 77 -4.10 9.24 -17.12
C TYR A 77 -4.37 10.49 -16.27
N PRO A 78 -4.07 10.47 -14.97
CA PRO A 78 -4.25 11.64 -14.12
C PRO A 78 -3.24 12.73 -14.52
N ASP A 79 -3.65 13.99 -14.40
CA ASP A 79 -2.78 15.16 -14.57
C ASP A 79 -1.93 15.40 -13.32
N GLU A 80 -1.13 14.40 -12.95
CA GLU A 80 -0.25 14.42 -11.79
C GLU A 80 1.16 13.99 -12.22
N SER A 81 2.18 14.73 -11.76
CA SER A 81 3.57 14.40 -12.07
C SER A 81 4.04 13.07 -11.47
N ARG A 82 3.37 12.57 -10.42
CA ARG A 82 3.67 11.28 -9.79
C ARG A 82 2.40 10.61 -9.33
N TRP A 83 2.22 9.36 -9.71
CA TRP A 83 1.05 8.58 -9.32
C TRP A 83 1.36 7.09 -9.41
N ILE A 84 0.47 6.29 -8.83
CA ILE A 84 0.58 4.84 -8.78
C ILE A 84 -0.70 4.26 -9.38
N ARG A 85 -0.53 3.37 -10.35
CA ARG A 85 -1.62 2.55 -10.90
C ARG A 85 -1.65 1.22 -10.17
N VAL A 86 -2.82 0.78 -9.75
CA VAL A 86 -3.03 -0.60 -9.31
C VAL A 86 -4.05 -1.24 -10.23
N ASP A 87 -3.65 -2.33 -10.88
CA ASP A 87 -4.55 -3.14 -11.70
C ASP A 87 -4.87 -4.45 -10.96
N LEU A 88 -6.13 -4.59 -10.53
CA LEU A 88 -6.56 -5.75 -9.75
C LEU A 88 -6.75 -7.02 -10.61
N SER A 89 -7.03 -6.88 -11.92
CA SER A 89 -7.10 -8.04 -12.82
C SER A 89 -5.73 -8.67 -13.03
N GLU A 90 -4.73 -7.82 -13.24
CA GLU A 90 -3.36 -8.25 -13.53
C GLU A 90 -2.54 -8.48 -12.25
N GLN A 91 -3.05 -8.05 -11.09
CA GLN A 91 -2.33 -8.07 -9.82
C GLN A 91 -0.98 -7.34 -9.89
N LEU A 92 -1.00 -6.17 -10.54
CA LEU A 92 0.18 -5.34 -10.76
C LEU A 92 0.00 -3.94 -10.16
N THR A 93 1.11 -3.40 -9.65
CA THR A 93 1.22 -1.98 -9.31
C THR A 93 2.30 -1.34 -10.18
N ILE A 94 1.99 -0.23 -10.85
CA ILE A 94 2.94 0.53 -11.67
C ILE A 94 3.08 1.95 -11.12
N ALA A 95 4.31 2.35 -10.78
CA ALA A 95 4.63 3.71 -10.39
C ALA A 95 4.99 4.54 -11.63
N TYR A 96 4.43 5.76 -11.72
CA TYR A 96 4.68 6.72 -12.79
C TYR A 96 5.34 7.99 -12.26
N GLU A 97 6.23 8.56 -13.07
CA GLU A 97 6.77 9.91 -12.89
C GLU A 97 6.81 10.63 -14.25
N ASN A 98 6.22 11.83 -14.32
CA ASN A 98 6.09 12.67 -15.51
C ASN A 98 5.55 11.91 -16.72
N GLY A 99 4.47 11.14 -16.52
CA GLY A 99 3.84 10.32 -17.56
C GLY A 99 4.63 9.06 -17.96
N ARG A 100 5.79 8.79 -17.34
CA ARG A 100 6.63 7.62 -17.66
C ARG A 100 6.52 6.57 -16.56
N PRO A 101 6.31 5.29 -16.90
CA PRO A 101 6.38 4.21 -15.92
C PRO A 101 7.84 4.03 -15.47
N ILE A 102 8.09 4.12 -14.16
CA ILE A 102 9.46 4.02 -13.60
C ILE A 102 9.72 2.67 -12.93
N ARG A 103 8.67 1.97 -12.49
CA ARG A 103 8.77 0.65 -11.84
C ARG A 103 7.42 -0.03 -11.81
N GLY A 104 7.40 -1.33 -12.01
CA GLY A 104 6.25 -2.21 -11.79
C GLY A 104 6.53 -3.18 -10.66
N PHE A 105 5.47 -3.69 -10.02
CA PHE A 105 5.54 -4.66 -8.93
C PHE A 105 4.40 -5.67 -9.06
N VAL A 106 4.68 -6.94 -8.80
CA VAL A 106 3.63 -7.95 -8.63
C VAL A 106 3.10 -7.85 -7.21
N ILE A 107 1.77 -7.73 -7.06
CA ILE A 107 1.11 -7.50 -5.76
C ILE A 107 0.10 -8.60 -5.44
N SER A 108 -0.43 -8.57 -4.22
CA SER A 108 -1.63 -9.33 -3.85
C SER A 108 -2.68 -8.39 -3.28
N SER A 109 -3.82 -8.29 -3.94
CA SER A 109 -4.93 -7.44 -3.51
C SER A 109 -5.93 -8.19 -2.61
N GLY A 110 -7.06 -7.55 -2.31
CA GLY A 110 -8.14 -8.10 -1.50
C GLY A 110 -8.87 -9.27 -2.15
N LEU A 111 -9.21 -10.28 -1.36
CA LEU A 111 -10.03 -11.43 -1.75
C LEU A 111 -11.46 -11.00 -2.16
N PRO A 112 -12.22 -11.82 -2.91
CA PRO A 112 -13.59 -11.49 -3.31
C PRO A 112 -14.54 -11.12 -2.16
N ARG A 113 -14.34 -11.72 -0.97
CA ARG A 113 -15.14 -11.43 0.24
C ARG A 113 -14.68 -10.18 1.00
N THR A 114 -13.49 -9.68 0.71
CA THR A 114 -12.87 -8.50 1.32
C THR A 114 -12.08 -7.75 0.25
N PRO A 115 -12.78 -7.21 -0.76
CA PRO A 115 -12.15 -6.70 -1.96
C PRO A 115 -11.39 -5.41 -1.69
N THR A 116 -10.33 -5.18 -2.47
CA THR A 116 -9.73 -3.85 -2.58
C THR A 116 -10.70 -2.90 -3.27
N VAL A 117 -10.87 -1.70 -2.73
CA VAL A 117 -11.73 -0.68 -3.32
C VAL A 117 -11.14 -0.15 -4.63
N LEU A 118 -12.01 0.08 -5.62
CA LEU A 118 -11.66 0.75 -6.88
C LEU A 118 -11.82 2.25 -6.73
N GLY A 119 -11.06 3.03 -7.51
CA GLY A 119 -11.16 4.49 -7.56
C GLY A 119 -9.80 5.18 -7.50
N GLU A 120 -9.86 6.52 -7.46
CA GLU A 120 -8.70 7.37 -7.33
C GLU A 120 -8.53 7.84 -5.88
N TYR A 121 -7.32 7.71 -5.35
CA TYR A 121 -7.03 8.00 -3.96
C TYR A 121 -5.68 8.70 -3.83
N ARG A 122 -5.53 9.45 -2.72
CA ARG A 122 -4.24 10.00 -2.31
C ARG A 122 -3.69 9.22 -1.12
N ILE A 123 -2.38 9.02 -1.10
CA ILE A 123 -1.70 8.50 0.10
C ILE A 123 -1.82 9.56 1.19
N ARG A 124 -2.54 9.23 2.27
CA ARG A 124 -2.83 10.13 3.40
C ARG A 124 -1.80 10.01 4.52
N THR A 125 -1.36 8.79 4.80
CA THR A 125 -0.46 8.50 5.94
C THR A 125 0.58 7.46 5.55
N LYS A 126 1.82 7.67 5.98
CA LYS A 126 2.90 6.69 5.85
C LYS A 126 3.44 6.33 7.23
N VAL A 127 3.52 5.04 7.53
CA VAL A 127 4.00 4.51 8.81
C VAL A 127 5.11 3.51 8.52
N ARG A 128 6.25 3.66 9.19
CA ARG A 128 7.40 2.78 8.97
C ARG A 128 7.09 1.33 9.36
N ALA A 129 6.43 1.13 10.50
CA ALA A 129 6.02 -0.18 10.98
C ALA A 129 4.81 -0.04 11.91
N GLN A 130 3.86 -0.98 11.83
CA GLN A 130 2.68 -1.03 12.68
C GLN A 130 2.23 -2.47 12.89
N THR A 131 1.65 -2.77 14.05
CA THR A 131 0.90 -4.01 14.24
C THR A 131 -0.47 -3.89 13.58
N MET A 132 -0.78 -4.79 12.65
CA MET A 132 -2.09 -4.88 12.01
C MET A 132 -2.86 -6.07 12.57
N SER A 133 -4.04 -5.81 13.13
CA SER A 133 -4.92 -6.85 13.68
C SER A 133 -6.36 -6.60 13.29
N GLY A 134 -7.13 -7.66 13.11
CA GLY A 134 -8.53 -7.55 12.76
C GLY A 134 -9.18 -8.91 12.57
N GLY A 135 -10.39 -8.91 12.00
CA GLY A 135 -11.17 -10.12 11.80
C GLY A 135 -11.75 -10.68 13.10
N THR A 136 -12.53 -11.74 12.98
CA THR A 136 -13.21 -12.41 14.10
C THR A 136 -13.25 -13.92 13.88
N GLY A 137 -13.28 -14.70 14.97
CA GLY A 137 -13.36 -16.16 14.90
C GLY A 137 -12.20 -16.75 14.10
N ALA A 138 -12.50 -17.64 13.14
CA ALA A 138 -11.50 -18.28 12.29
C ALA A 138 -10.75 -17.31 11.34
N GLY A 139 -11.24 -16.09 11.15
CA GLY A 139 -10.61 -15.05 10.32
C GLY A 139 -9.82 -14.02 11.12
N TYR A 140 -9.64 -14.20 12.43
CA TYR A 140 -8.85 -13.29 13.25
C TYR A 140 -7.37 -13.33 12.86
N TYR A 141 -6.72 -12.18 12.83
CA TYR A 141 -5.29 -12.05 12.62
C TYR A 141 -4.68 -10.99 13.54
N ASN A 142 -3.40 -11.19 13.86
CA ASN A 142 -2.55 -10.23 14.57
C ASN A 142 -1.14 -10.32 14.00
N LEU A 143 -0.76 -9.33 13.21
CA LEU A 143 0.47 -9.26 12.43
C LEU A 143 1.34 -8.14 13.01
N PRO A 144 2.31 -8.44 13.88
CA PRO A 144 3.22 -7.44 14.41
C PRO A 144 4.21 -6.96 13.33
N ASN A 145 4.67 -5.71 13.46
CA ASN A 145 5.77 -5.17 12.65
C ASN A 145 5.54 -5.24 11.13
N VAL A 146 4.31 -4.99 10.67
CA VAL A 146 4.03 -4.79 9.25
C VAL A 146 4.70 -3.49 8.80
N GLN A 147 5.64 -3.58 7.85
CA GLN A 147 6.49 -2.46 7.45
C GLN A 147 5.91 -1.68 6.26
N TRP A 148 6.37 -0.43 6.13
CA TRP A 148 6.16 0.44 4.97
C TRP A 148 4.69 0.67 4.62
N VAL A 149 3.89 0.94 5.64
CA VAL A 149 2.44 1.09 5.51
C VAL A 149 2.11 2.45 4.89
N GLN A 150 1.33 2.45 3.80
CA GLN A 150 0.92 3.67 3.09
C GLN A 150 -0.60 3.65 2.89
N TYR A 151 -1.34 4.37 3.75
CA TYR A 151 -2.81 4.41 3.74
C TYR A 151 -3.35 5.31 2.63
N PHE A 152 -4.32 4.81 1.85
CA PHE A 152 -4.95 5.57 0.76
C PHE A 152 -6.46 5.74 0.95
N TYR A 153 -7.19 4.75 1.49
CA TYR A 153 -8.63 4.85 1.78
C TYR A 153 -9.03 4.13 3.07
N SER A 154 -9.70 4.78 4.03
CA SER A 154 -9.94 4.19 5.37
C SER A 154 -8.68 3.46 5.90
N ASP A 155 -8.81 2.18 6.28
CA ASP A 155 -7.74 1.26 6.69
C ASP A 155 -7.03 0.53 5.52
N TYR A 156 -7.40 0.82 4.27
CA TYR A 156 -6.75 0.26 3.08
C TYR A 156 -5.40 0.94 2.85
N SER A 157 -4.37 0.10 2.70
CA SER A 157 -3.00 0.54 2.56
C SER A 157 -2.19 -0.34 1.61
N PHE A 158 -1.09 0.21 1.08
CA PHE A 158 0.03 -0.59 0.63
C PHE A 158 0.87 -0.96 1.85
N HIS A 159 1.43 -2.16 1.91
CA HIS A 159 2.41 -2.51 2.94
C HIS A 159 3.24 -3.73 2.55
N GLY A 160 4.37 -3.89 3.23
CA GLY A 160 5.19 -5.09 3.17
C GLY A 160 4.49 -6.29 3.82
N THR A 161 4.66 -7.47 3.24
CA THR A 161 3.96 -8.70 3.64
C THR A 161 4.94 -9.85 3.81
N TYR A 162 5.23 -10.21 5.06
CA TYR A 162 6.19 -11.26 5.40
C TYR A 162 5.54 -12.64 5.61
N TRP A 163 4.20 -12.73 5.67
CA TRP A 163 3.49 -13.95 6.07
C TRP A 163 3.01 -14.83 4.91
N HIS A 164 3.13 -14.38 3.64
CA HIS A 164 2.85 -15.21 2.46
C HIS A 164 3.62 -14.75 1.23
N SER A 165 4.01 -15.67 0.35
CA SER A 165 4.73 -15.36 -0.91
C SER A 165 3.87 -15.50 -2.19
N ASP A 166 2.56 -15.66 -2.05
CA ASP A 166 1.62 -15.90 -3.16
C ASP A 166 1.28 -14.62 -4.00
N PHE A 167 2.27 -13.76 -4.28
CA PHE A 167 2.11 -12.55 -5.09
C PHE A 167 1.63 -12.88 -6.51
N GLY A 168 0.77 -12.03 -7.08
CA GLY A 168 0.11 -12.25 -8.36
C GLY A 168 -1.28 -12.89 -8.21
N GLN A 169 -1.74 -13.09 -6.97
CA GLN A 169 -3.08 -13.58 -6.63
C GLN A 169 -3.66 -12.77 -5.47
N PRO A 170 -4.99 -12.54 -5.43
CA PRO A 170 -5.63 -11.91 -4.28
C PRO A 170 -5.45 -12.73 -3.00
N LYS A 171 -5.05 -12.08 -1.91
CA LYS A 171 -4.77 -12.72 -0.61
C LYS A 171 -5.13 -11.88 0.61
N SER A 172 -5.34 -10.58 0.44
CA SER A 172 -5.50 -9.65 1.56
C SER A 172 -6.96 -9.46 1.95
N HIS A 173 -7.18 -8.71 3.03
CA HIS A 173 -8.49 -8.20 3.44
C HIS A 173 -8.80 -6.80 2.87
N GLY A 174 -8.17 -6.43 1.74
CA GLY A 174 -8.40 -5.17 1.04
C GLY A 174 -7.11 -4.40 0.75
N CYS A 175 -6.09 -4.55 1.59
CA CYS A 175 -4.77 -3.93 1.39
C CYS A 175 -4.08 -4.43 0.11
N ILE A 176 -3.09 -3.65 -0.35
CA ILE A 176 -2.18 -4.05 -1.42
C ILE A 176 -0.92 -4.62 -0.77
N ASN A 177 -0.80 -5.95 -0.79
CA ASN A 177 0.34 -6.66 -0.23
C ASN A 177 1.49 -6.63 -1.25
N MET A 178 2.66 -6.20 -0.78
CA MET A 178 3.92 -6.18 -1.53
C MET A 178 4.98 -6.94 -0.73
N THR A 179 6.11 -7.28 -1.34
CA THR A 179 7.26 -7.74 -0.51
C THR A 179 7.77 -6.57 0.34
N ASN A 180 8.45 -6.88 1.44
CA ASN A 180 9.02 -5.83 2.29
C ASN A 180 10.04 -4.94 1.55
N ALA A 181 10.77 -5.49 0.58
CA ALA A 181 11.74 -4.74 -0.22
C ALA A 181 11.09 -3.80 -1.25
N ASP A 182 9.84 -4.06 -1.65
CA ASP A 182 9.13 -3.31 -2.69
C ASP A 182 8.22 -2.20 -2.15
N ALA A 183 7.69 -2.36 -0.93
CA ALA A 183 6.74 -1.45 -0.29
C ALA A 183 7.37 -0.11 0.14
#